data_AF-A0A843JVZ9-F1
#
_entry.id   AF-A0A843JVZ9-F1
#
_cell.length_a   1.000
_cell.length_b   1.000
_cell.length_c   1.000
_cell.angle_alpha   90.00
_cell.angle_beta   90.00
_cell.angle_gamma   90.00
#
_symmetry.space_group_name_H-M   'P 1'
#
loop_
_entity.id
_entity.type
_entity.pdbx_description
1 polymer ?
#
loop_
_entity_poly.entity_id
_entity_poly.type
_entity_poly.pdbx_seq_one_letter_code
_entity_poly.pdbx_strand_id
1 'polypeptide(L)'
;GQGIYGGTVIVKGNVGSRTGEIMKGGTVIIGGNSGFMTGLLMMGGKLIILGDVTEDVGESIMRGTIFVLGNVKSLGKNAVMEETTSKDQNELQEILTAYGFELADKDYANFKKIVNMQ
;
A
#
# COMPACT_ATOMS: atom_id res chain seq x y z
N GLY A 1 3.29 -3.49 11.30
CA GLY A 1 3.07 -4.68 12.14
C GLY A 1 3.09 -5.92 11.26
N GLN A 2 3.54 -7.05 11.79
CA GLN A 2 3.45 -8.34 11.12
C GLN A 2 2.07 -8.97 11.38
N GLY A 3 1.45 -9.59 10.38
CA GLY A 3 0.29 -10.44 10.64
C GLY A 3 -1.00 -9.71 11.07
N ILE A 4 -1.26 -8.51 10.56
CA ILE A 4 -2.56 -7.84 10.79
C ILE A 4 -3.66 -8.65 10.11
N TYR A 5 -4.73 -8.95 10.85
CA TYR A 5 -5.91 -9.68 10.34
C TYR A 5 -7.10 -8.74 10.06
N GLY A 6 -7.15 -7.57 10.70
CA GLY A 6 -8.25 -6.62 10.61
C GLY A 6 -7.96 -5.31 11.34
N GLY A 7 -8.92 -4.37 11.29
CA GLY A 7 -8.76 -3.02 11.82
C GLY A 7 -7.95 -2.08 10.91
N THR A 8 -7.73 -0.86 11.39
CA THR A 8 -6.95 0.16 10.68
C THR A 8 -5.77 0.62 11.52
N VAL A 9 -4.57 0.62 10.93
CA VAL A 9 -3.37 1.21 11.53
C VAL A 9 -2.96 2.43 10.71
N ILE A 10 -2.75 3.56 11.38
CA ILE A 10 -2.30 4.80 10.73
C ILE A 10 -0.93 5.20 11.30
N VAL A 11 0.02 5.46 10.41
CA VAL A 11 1.31 6.08 10.72
C VAL A 11 1.39 7.37 9.92
N LYS A 12 1.40 8.54 10.58
CA LYS A 12 1.44 9.84 9.88
C LYS A 12 2.80 10.17 9.26
N GLY A 13 3.87 9.51 9.69
CA GLY A 13 5.22 9.69 9.18
C GLY A 13 5.74 8.52 8.35
N ASN A 14 7.06 8.37 8.33
CA ASN A 14 7.76 7.29 7.64
C ASN A 14 7.73 5.98 8.46
N VAL A 15 7.87 4.86 7.76
CA VAL A 15 8.09 3.54 8.35
C VAL A 15 9.33 2.88 7.75
N GLY A 16 9.82 1.83 8.41
CA GLY A 16 10.99 1.08 7.96
C GLY A 16 10.67 -0.02 6.96
N SER A 17 11.67 -0.89 6.75
CA SER A 17 11.58 -2.08 5.91
C SER A 17 10.55 -3.09 6.41
N ARG A 18 10.03 -3.91 5.49
CA ARG A 18 9.10 -5.02 5.76
C ARG A 18 7.80 -4.59 6.44
N THR A 19 7.39 -3.34 6.23
CA THR A 19 6.09 -2.89 6.74
C THR A 19 4.98 -3.67 6.03
N GLY A 20 4.05 -4.23 6.81
CA GLY A 20 2.98 -5.07 6.28
C GLY A 20 3.39 -6.51 5.99
N GLU A 21 4.54 -6.97 6.50
CA GLU A 21 4.99 -8.36 6.35
C GLU A 21 3.93 -9.35 6.85
N ILE A 22 3.56 -10.32 6.00
CA ILE A 22 2.58 -11.37 6.28
C ILE A 22 1.22 -10.79 6.72
N MET A 23 0.88 -9.58 6.27
CA MET A 23 -0.45 -9.00 6.49
C MET A 23 -1.52 -9.87 5.83
N LYS A 24 -2.57 -10.22 6.58
CA LYS A 24 -3.66 -11.14 6.17
C LYS A 24 -4.98 -10.41 5.94
N GLY A 25 -5.16 -9.21 6.50
CA GLY A 25 -6.36 -8.41 6.37
C GLY A 25 -6.20 -7.02 7.00
N GLY A 26 -7.28 -6.24 7.03
CA GLY A 26 -7.28 -4.86 7.55
C GLY A 26 -6.69 -3.83 6.58
N THR A 27 -6.51 -2.62 7.09
CA THR A 27 -5.95 -1.48 6.34
C THR A 27 -4.78 -0.86 7.11
N VAL A 28 -3.67 -0.60 6.44
CA VAL A 28 -2.54 0.14 6.98
C VAL A 28 -2.30 1.37 6.11
N ILE A 29 -2.23 2.55 6.71
CA ILE A 29 -2.00 3.83 6.03
C ILE A 29 -0.69 4.43 6.53
N ILE A 30 0.21 4.74 5.61
CA ILE A 30 1.52 5.36 5.86
C ILE A 30 1.51 6.73 5.18
N GLY A 31 1.61 7.79 5.97
CA GLY A 31 1.60 9.18 5.50
C GLY A 31 2.92 9.63 4.86
N GLY A 32 4.01 8.90 5.11
CA GLY A 32 5.32 9.15 4.50
C GLY A 32 5.82 7.97 3.68
N ASN A 33 7.14 7.76 3.71
CA ASN A 33 7.84 6.74 2.95
C ASN A 33 7.83 5.37 3.66
N SER A 34 8.02 4.30 2.88
CA SER A 34 8.20 2.93 3.39
C SER A 34 9.45 2.28 2.78
N GLY A 35 10.09 1.40 3.55
CA GLY A 35 11.38 0.83 3.18
C GLY A 35 11.32 -0.46 2.34
N PHE A 36 12.48 -1.10 2.26
CA PHE A 36 12.73 -2.36 1.56
C PHE A 36 11.70 -3.45 1.89
N MET A 37 11.24 -4.20 0.88
CA MET A 37 10.29 -5.31 1.02
C MET A 37 8.98 -4.95 1.72
N THR A 38 8.46 -3.75 1.48
CA THR A 38 7.13 -3.36 1.94
C THR A 38 6.08 -4.34 1.38
N GLY A 39 5.25 -4.92 2.25
CA GLY A 39 4.26 -5.94 1.87
C GLY A 39 4.83 -7.35 1.61
N LEU A 40 6.00 -7.68 2.17
CA LEU A 40 6.61 -9.02 2.08
C LEU A 40 5.62 -10.12 2.48
N LEU A 41 5.42 -11.12 1.61
CA LEU A 41 4.53 -12.26 1.87
C LEU A 41 3.10 -11.86 2.27
N MET A 42 2.61 -10.72 1.77
CA MET A 42 1.25 -10.25 2.07
C MET A 42 0.20 -11.23 1.53
N MET A 43 -0.70 -11.65 2.40
CA MET A 43 -1.75 -12.66 2.18
C MET A 43 -3.16 -12.06 2.15
N GLY A 44 -3.28 -10.74 2.30
CA GLY A 44 -4.55 -10.03 2.22
C GLY A 44 -4.48 -8.64 2.85
N GLY A 45 -5.60 -7.91 2.78
CA GLY A 45 -5.72 -6.55 3.31
C GLY A 45 -5.26 -5.48 2.33
N LYS A 46 -5.13 -4.26 2.85
CA LYS A 46 -4.78 -3.06 2.08
C LYS A 46 -3.67 -2.28 2.75
N LEU A 47 -2.63 -1.95 1.98
CA LEU A 47 -1.50 -1.15 2.44
C LEU A 47 -1.40 0.10 1.57
N ILE A 48 -1.63 1.27 2.15
CA ILE A 48 -1.67 2.56 1.44
C ILE A 48 -0.45 3.39 1.89
N ILE A 49 0.39 3.81 0.95
CA ILE A 49 1.59 4.61 1.19
C ILE A 49 1.49 5.92 0.41
N LEU A 50 1.58 7.06 1.11
CA LEU A 50 1.50 8.39 0.50
C LEU A 50 2.86 8.91 0.01
N GLY A 51 3.96 8.34 0.48
CA GLY A 51 5.32 8.65 0.03
C GLY A 51 5.91 7.62 -0.93
N ASP A 52 7.24 7.59 -0.97
CA ASP A 52 8.03 6.69 -1.79
C ASP A 52 8.21 5.32 -1.12
N VAL A 53 8.43 4.30 -1.94
CA VAL A 53 8.80 2.95 -1.51
C VAL A 53 10.07 2.49 -2.22
N THR A 54 10.93 1.78 -1.49
CA THR A 54 12.21 1.32 -2.03
C THR A 54 12.06 -0.03 -2.75
N GLU A 55 13.06 -0.90 -2.67
CA GLU A 55 13.14 -2.13 -3.46
C GLU A 55 12.20 -3.23 -2.96
N ASP A 56 11.83 -4.08 -3.91
CA ASP A 56 11.15 -5.37 -3.72
C ASP A 56 9.77 -5.27 -3.06
N VAL A 57 9.01 -4.24 -3.44
CA VAL A 57 7.65 -4.02 -2.94
C VAL A 57 6.75 -5.17 -3.36
N GLY A 58 5.99 -5.70 -2.41
CA GLY A 58 5.13 -6.85 -2.62
C GLY A 58 5.91 -8.14 -2.88
N GLU A 59 7.15 -8.27 -2.41
CA GLU A 59 7.92 -9.51 -2.56
C GLU A 59 7.12 -10.73 -2.08
N SER A 60 6.92 -11.66 -3.02
CA SER A 60 6.15 -12.89 -2.81
C SER A 60 4.72 -12.61 -2.29
N ILE A 61 4.10 -11.50 -2.73
CA ILE A 61 2.69 -11.19 -2.45
C ILE A 61 1.80 -12.32 -2.97
N MET A 62 0.87 -12.77 -2.13
CA MET A 62 -0.09 -13.82 -2.46
C MET A 62 -1.48 -13.22 -2.75
N ARG A 63 -1.91 -12.25 -1.93
CA ARG A 63 -3.21 -11.57 -2.03
C ARG A 63 -3.14 -10.20 -1.36
N GLY A 64 -4.17 -9.38 -1.59
CA GLY A 64 -4.29 -8.03 -1.04
C GLY A 64 -3.91 -6.98 -2.07
N THR A 65 -3.82 -5.73 -1.62
CA THR A 65 -3.51 -4.60 -2.50
C THR A 65 -2.60 -3.61 -1.79
N ILE A 66 -1.53 -3.21 -2.48
CA ILE A 66 -0.63 -2.15 -2.03
C ILE A 66 -0.85 -0.95 -2.96
N PHE A 67 -1.14 0.21 -2.39
CA PHE A 67 -1.28 1.48 -3.10
C PHE A 67 -0.12 2.39 -2.75
N VAL A 68 0.54 2.97 -3.75
CA VAL A 68 1.66 3.89 -3.56
C VAL A 68 1.43 5.18 -4.34
N LEU A 69 1.39 6.33 -3.67
CA LEU A 69 1.28 7.64 -4.34
C LEU A 69 2.63 8.09 -4.91
N GLY A 70 3.71 7.92 -4.15
CA GLY A 70 5.07 8.28 -4.56
C GLY A 70 5.67 7.33 -5.58
N ASN A 71 7.00 7.25 -5.60
CA ASN A 71 7.77 6.41 -6.50
C ASN A 71 7.90 4.99 -5.95
N VAL A 72 7.93 4.02 -6.87
CA VAL A 72 8.20 2.61 -6.57
C VAL A 72 9.51 2.24 -7.23
N LYS A 73 10.54 1.88 -6.44
CA LYS A 73 11.87 1.60 -6.99
C LYS A 73 11.93 0.27 -7.74
N SER A 74 11.41 -0.80 -7.16
CA SER A 74 11.26 -2.10 -7.83
C SER A 74 10.13 -2.90 -7.21
N LEU A 75 9.61 -3.86 -7.98
CA LEU A 75 8.66 -4.85 -7.52
C LEU A 75 9.41 -6.12 -7.11
N GLY A 76 8.89 -6.79 -6.09
CA GLY A 76 9.35 -8.13 -5.74
C GLY A 76 8.67 -9.22 -6.58
N LYS A 77 8.99 -10.48 -6.31
CA LYS A 77 8.44 -11.64 -7.01
C LYS A 77 6.93 -11.70 -6.85
N ASN A 78 6.26 -12.12 -7.93
CA ASN A 78 4.80 -12.25 -8.03
C ASN A 78 4.04 -10.93 -7.86
N ALA A 79 4.71 -9.78 -7.73
CA ALA A 79 4.04 -8.48 -7.74
C ALA A 79 3.96 -7.94 -9.16
N VAL A 80 2.80 -7.42 -9.53
CA VAL A 80 2.58 -6.63 -10.74
C VAL A 80 2.04 -5.26 -10.37
N MET A 81 2.39 -4.26 -11.15
CA MET A 81 1.89 -2.91 -11.00
C MET A 81 0.87 -2.62 -12.10
N GLU A 82 -0.28 -2.10 -11.70
CA GLU A 82 -1.39 -1.69 -12.56
C GLU A 82 -1.84 -0.26 -12.23
N GLU A 83 -2.57 0.35 -13.16
CA GLU A 83 -3.23 1.63 -12.93
C GLU A 83 -4.43 1.46 -11.99
N THR A 84 -4.68 2.45 -11.14
CA THR A 84 -5.89 2.47 -10.33
C THR A 84 -7.15 2.65 -11.18
N THR A 85 -8.20 1.91 -10.85
CA THR A 85 -9.54 2.13 -11.41
C THR A 85 -10.26 3.27 -10.69
N SER A 86 -11.34 3.79 -11.27
CA SER A 86 -12.20 4.79 -10.59
C SER A 86 -12.78 4.26 -9.27
N LYS A 87 -12.99 2.94 -9.15
CA LYS A 87 -13.40 2.32 -7.89
C LYS A 87 -12.30 2.39 -6.84
N ASP A 88 -11.06 2.09 -7.23
CA ASP A 88 -9.90 2.21 -6.33
C ASP A 88 -9.72 3.66 -5.87
N GLN A 89 -9.88 4.64 -6.77
CA GLN A 89 -9.74 6.07 -6.48
C GLN A 89 -10.78 6.55 -5.46
N ASN A 90 -12.06 6.22 -5.67
CA ASN A 90 -13.13 6.58 -4.74
C ASN A 90 -12.91 5.93 -3.36
N GLU A 91 -12.49 4.67 -3.34
CA GLU A 91 -12.23 3.96 -2.09
C GLU A 91 -11.01 4.55 -1.34
N LEU A 92 -9.96 4.93 -2.06
CA LEU A 92 -8.81 5.65 -1.48
C LEU A 92 -9.24 7.00 -0.91
N GLN A 93 -10.11 7.75 -1.61
CA GLN A 93 -10.64 9.03 -1.14
C GLN A 93 -11.42 8.88 0.15
N GLU A 94 -12.36 7.93 0.22
CA GLU A 94 -13.15 7.65 1.41
C GLU A 94 -12.27 7.26 2.61
N ILE A 95 -11.34 6.31 2.40
CA ILE A 95 -10.45 5.83 3.46
C ILE A 95 -9.53 6.94 3.96
N LEU A 96 -8.86 7.66 3.07
CA LEU A 96 -7.86 8.66 3.45
C LEU A 96 -8.51 9.87 4.14
N THR A 97 -9.65 10.34 3.65
CA THR A 97 -10.40 11.43 4.27
C THR A 97 -10.88 11.05 5.67
N ALA A 98 -11.38 9.82 5.86
CA ALA A 98 -11.85 9.35 7.16
C ALA A 98 -10.76 9.35 8.25
N TYR A 99 -9.48 9.30 7.87
CA TYR A 99 -8.35 9.35 8.80
C TYR A 99 -7.52 10.65 8.71
N GLY A 100 -8.11 11.71 8.15
CA GLY A 100 -7.52 13.04 8.11
C GLY A 100 -6.29 13.15 7.21
N PHE A 101 -6.33 12.51 6.05
CA PHE A 101 -5.41 12.78 4.95
C PHE A 101 -6.17 13.47 3.83
N GLU A 102 -5.78 14.70 3.53
CA GLU A 102 -6.38 15.52 2.48
C GLU A 102 -5.43 15.53 1.28
N LEU A 103 -5.90 15.01 0.15
CA LEU A 103 -5.19 15.01 -1.12
C LEU A 103 -6.02 15.78 -2.15
N ALA A 104 -5.40 16.28 -3.21
CA ALA A 104 -6.18 16.84 -4.31
C ALA A 104 -6.84 15.70 -5.12
N ASP A 105 -7.99 15.95 -5.73
CA ASP A 105 -8.73 14.93 -6.51
C ASP A 105 -7.86 14.26 -7.59
N LYS A 106 -6.97 15.04 -8.22
CA LYS A 106 -6.02 14.55 -9.22
C LYS A 106 -4.99 13.54 -8.67
N ASP A 107 -4.71 13.58 -7.37
CA ASP A 107 -3.66 12.73 -6.76
C ASP A 107 -4.14 11.29 -6.61
N TYR A 108 -5.45 11.06 -6.47
CA TYR A 108 -6.02 9.71 -6.42
C TYR A 108 -5.76 8.92 -7.71
N ALA A 109 -5.73 9.59 -8.87
CA ALA A 109 -5.39 8.97 -10.14
C ALA A 109 -3.89 8.65 -10.30
N ASN A 110 -3.02 9.22 -9.45
CA ASN A 110 -1.57 9.04 -9.52
C ASN A 110 -1.06 7.87 -8.67
N PHE A 111 -1.94 7.20 -7.93
CA PHE A 111 -1.58 6.01 -7.19
C PHE A 111 -1.21 4.88 -8.15
N LYS A 112 -0.11 4.20 -7.81
CA LYS A 112 0.27 2.91 -8.38
C LYS A 112 -0.40 1.84 -7.54
N LYS A 113 -1.06 0.89 -8.20
CA LYS A 113 -1.65 -0.26 -7.53
C LYS A 113 -0.77 -1.47 -7.77
N ILE A 114 -0.40 -2.17 -6.70
CA ILE A 114 0.44 -3.35 -6.74
C ILE A 114 -0.36 -4.53 -6.16
N VAL A 115 -0.45 -5.59 -6.95
CA VAL A 115 -1.21 -6.81 -6.65
C VAL A 115 -0.40 -8.05 -7.03
N ASN A 116 -0.91 -9.23 -6.66
CA ASN A 116 -0.32 -10.50 -7.08
C ASN A 116 -0.56 -10.76 -8.59
N MET A 117 0.45 -11.28 -9.26
CA MET A 117 0.37 -11.84 -10.62
C MET A 117 -0.47 -13.11 -10.57
N GLN A 118 -1.67 -13.07 -11.16
CA GLN A 118 -2.54 -14.24 -11.29
C GLN A 118 -1.93 -15.33 -12.17
#